data_AF-A0AAE7B1F6-F1
#
_entry.id   AF-A0AAE7B1F6-F1
#
_cell.length_a   1.000
_cell.length_b   1.000
_cell.length_c   1.000
_cell.angle_alpha   90.00
_cell.angle_beta   90.00
_cell.angle_gamma   90.00
#
_symmetry.space_group_name_H-M   'P 1'
#
loop_
_entity.id
_entity.type
_entity.pdbx_description
1 polymer ?
#
loop_
_entity_poly.entity_id
_entity_poly.type
_entity_poly.pdbx_seq_one_letter_code
_entity_poly.pdbx_strand_id
1 'polypeptide(L)'
;MHSELDDQRVLQICLTHLVAAIKTSKDLREMSGDPSVQASMLSPLLILSSDLLTSSTRYHNVGGELASYAMNYSLRIAETHCGKRDVLTELTDKLEHYIEWVIRAQRTKQSVTASQAVQ
;
A
#
# COMPACT_ATOMS: atom_id res chain seq x y z
N MET A 1 24.35 5.50 7.03
CA MET A 1 24.01 5.95 5.66
C MET A 1 23.19 4.84 5.01
N HIS A 2 21.86 4.92 5.06
CA HIS A 2 21.04 4.17 4.10
C HIS A 2 21.20 4.87 2.75
N SER A 3 21.62 4.14 1.72
CA SER A 3 21.80 4.74 0.40
C SER A 3 20.42 4.95 -0.23
N GLU A 4 20.26 5.99 -1.05
CA GLU A 4 18.98 6.26 -1.74
C GLU A 4 18.51 5.09 -2.61
N LEU A 5 19.44 4.26 -3.07
CA LEU A 5 19.18 3.02 -3.81
C LEU A 5 18.52 1.97 -2.92
N ASP A 6 18.93 1.88 -1.64
CA ASP A 6 18.32 0.96 -0.67
C ASP A 6 16.89 1.38 -0.36
N ASP A 7 16.66 2.67 -0.11
CA ASP A 7 15.31 3.23 0.11
C ASP A 7 14.39 2.97 -1.08
N GLN A 8 14.89 3.16 -2.31
CA GLN A 8 14.10 2.92 -3.52
C GLN A 8 13.78 1.44 -3.70
N ARG A 9 14.73 0.55 -3.38
CA ARG A 9 14.50 -0.90 -3.43
C ARG A 9 13.47 -1.33 -2.39
N VAL A 10 13.54 -0.80 -1.18
CA VAL A 10 12.55 -1.04 -0.12
C VAL A 10 11.16 -0.60 -0.57
N LEU A 11 11.02 0.60 -1.14
CA LEU A 11 9.75 1.06 -1.70
C LEU A 11 9.21 0.10 -2.77
N GLN A 12 10.03 -0.28 -3.75
CA GLN A 12 9.61 -1.18 -4.81
C GLN A 12 9.12 -2.53 -4.26
N ILE A 13 9.85 -3.11 -3.30
CA ILE A 13 9.46 -4.35 -2.64
C ILE A 13 8.10 -4.18 -1.95
N CYS A 14 7.91 -3.11 -1.17
CA CYS A 14 6.64 -2.85 -0.50
C CYS A 14 5.47 -2.75 -1.50
N LEU A 15 5.63 -1.94 -2.55
CA LEU A 15 4.59 -1.74 -3.56
C LEU A 15 4.26 -3.03 -4.31
N THR A 16 5.25 -3.84 -4.70
CA THR A 16 5.02 -5.12 -5.39
C THR A 16 4.20 -6.08 -4.53
N HIS A 17 4.54 -6.22 -3.24
CA HIS A 17 3.80 -7.10 -2.33
C HIS A 17 2.38 -6.59 -2.06
N LEU A 18 2.21 -5.28 -1.91
CA LEU A 18 0.87 -4.69 -1.71
C LEU A 18 -0.02 -4.86 -2.94
N VAL A 19 0.49 -4.66 -4.16
CA VAL A 19 -0.26 -4.92 -5.40
C VAL A 19 -0.69 -6.38 -5.50
N ALA A 20 0.23 -7.31 -5.22
CA ALA A 20 -0.07 -8.74 -5.24
C ALA A 20 -1.16 -9.09 -4.20
N ALA A 21 -1.02 -8.56 -2.98
CA ALA A 21 -1.97 -8.80 -1.90
C ALA A 21 -3.37 -8.22 -2.20
N ILE A 22 -3.45 -7.03 -2.79
CA ILE A 22 -4.73 -6.44 -3.21
C ILE A 22 -5.42 -7.35 -4.20
N LYS A 23 -4.71 -7.75 -5.26
CA LYS A 23 -5.27 -8.66 -6.28
C LYS A 23 -5.76 -9.97 -5.66
N THR A 24 -4.90 -10.65 -4.91
CA THR A 24 -5.27 -11.92 -4.25
C THR A 24 -6.43 -11.76 -3.28
N SER A 25 -6.50 -10.64 -2.56
CA SER A 25 -7.59 -10.38 -1.61
C SER A 25 -8.94 -10.18 -2.30
N LYS A 26 -8.96 -9.54 -3.48
CA LYS A 26 -10.17 -9.38 -4.29
C LYS A 26 -10.64 -10.74 -4.81
N ASP A 27 -9.73 -11.54 -5.36
CA ASP A 27 -10.02 -12.88 -5.87
C ASP A 27 -10.60 -13.78 -4.75
N LEU A 28 -9.96 -13.80 -3.57
CA LEU A 28 -10.41 -14.62 -2.44
C LEU A 28 -11.74 -14.14 -1.84
N ARG A 29 -11.98 -12.83 -1.77
CA ARG A 29 -13.28 -12.30 -1.36
C ARG A 29 -14.38 -12.75 -2.31
N GLU A 30 -14.14 -12.72 -3.61
CA GLU A 30 -15.11 -13.18 -4.62
C GLU A 30 -15.41 -14.67 -4.47
N MET A 31 -14.41 -15.49 -4.15
CA MET A 31 -14.59 -16.91 -3.90
C MET A 31 -15.29 -17.22 -2.57
N SER A 32 -14.96 -16.51 -1.50
CA SER A 32 -15.43 -16.80 -0.13
C SER A 32 -16.71 -16.06 0.27
N GLY A 33 -17.00 -14.92 -0.37
CA GLY A 33 -18.04 -13.98 0.05
C GLY A 33 -17.73 -13.26 1.37
N ASP A 34 -16.55 -13.47 1.96
CA ASP A 34 -16.16 -12.86 3.23
C ASP A 34 -15.26 -11.63 3.00
N PRO A 35 -15.76 -10.41 3.27
CA PRO A 35 -14.96 -9.19 3.14
C PRO A 35 -13.81 -9.11 4.17
N SER A 36 -13.86 -9.88 5.27
CA SER A 36 -12.82 -9.87 6.31
C SER A 36 -11.46 -10.40 5.81
N VAL A 37 -11.47 -11.21 4.74
CA VAL A 37 -10.27 -11.74 4.08
C VAL A 37 -9.39 -10.60 3.55
N GLN A 38 -9.99 -9.52 3.04
CA GLN A 38 -9.23 -8.37 2.57
C GLN A 38 -8.41 -7.73 3.68
N ALA A 39 -9.05 -7.51 4.82
CA ALA A 39 -8.42 -6.87 5.95
C ALA A 39 -7.33 -7.75 6.58
N SER A 40 -7.58 -9.06 6.64
CA SER A 40 -6.62 -10.06 7.17
C SER A 40 -5.34 -10.16 6.33
N MET A 41 -5.45 -9.99 5.01
CA MET A 41 -4.29 -10.00 4.12
C MET A 41 -3.57 -8.66 4.06
N LEU A 42 -4.32 -7.55 3.99
CA LEU A 42 -3.75 -6.23 3.71
C LEU A 42 -3.19 -5.56 4.96
N SER A 43 -3.87 -5.66 6.10
CA SER A 43 -3.47 -4.94 7.32
C SER A 43 -2.02 -5.26 7.76
N PRO A 44 -1.59 -6.53 7.86
CA PRO A 44 -0.20 -6.84 8.25
C PRO A 44 0.84 -6.28 7.27
N LEU A 45 0.56 -6.35 5.96
CA LEU A 45 1.47 -5.85 4.94
C LEU A 45 1.56 -4.32 4.94
N LEU A 46 0.45 -3.64 5.20
CA LEU A 46 0.41 -2.19 5.34
C LEU A 46 1.21 -1.72 6.56
N ILE A 47 1.10 -2.41 7.70
CA ILE A 47 1.87 -2.11 8.91
C ILE A 47 3.36 -2.27 8.64
N LEU A 48 3.77 -3.43 8.11
CA LEU A 48 5.18 -3.70 7.81
C LEU A 48 5.74 -2.72 6.77
N SER A 49 4.98 -2.43 5.71
CA SER A 49 5.39 -1.46 4.68
C SER A 49 5.48 -0.05 5.26
N SER A 50 4.58 0.31 6.18
CA SER A 50 4.62 1.59 6.87
C SER A 50 5.88 1.72 7.73
N ASP A 51 6.19 0.73 8.57
CA ASP A 51 7.38 0.75 9.43
C ASP A 51 8.67 0.88 8.60
N LEU A 52 8.76 0.12 7.51
CA LEU A 52 9.91 0.19 6.60
C LEU A 52 10.03 1.56 5.93
N LEU A 53 8.93 2.15 5.45
CA LEU A 53 8.97 3.38 4.66
C LEU A 53 8.99 4.65 5.51
N THR A 54 8.41 4.63 6.71
CA THR A 54 8.48 5.76 7.66
C THR A 54 9.89 5.99 8.16
N SER A 55 10.75 4.95 8.18
CA SER A 55 12.17 5.06 8.49
C SER A 55 13.00 5.78 7.41
N SER A 56 12.50 5.84 6.17
CA SER A 56 13.13 6.57 5.06
C SER A 56 12.68 8.03 5.08
N THR A 57 13.62 8.98 5.06
CA THR A 57 13.29 10.40 4.93
C THR A 57 12.59 10.73 3.60
N ARG A 58 12.90 9.97 2.53
CA ARG A 58 12.34 10.18 1.19
C ARG A 58 10.90 9.65 1.07
N TYR A 59 10.61 8.55 1.76
CA TYR A 59 9.33 7.84 1.65
C TYR A 59 8.50 7.88 2.92
N HIS A 60 8.88 8.72 3.88
CA HIS A 60 8.19 8.89 5.15
C HIS A 60 6.67 9.09 4.99
N ASN A 61 6.29 10.00 4.07
CA ASN A 61 4.89 10.29 3.80
C ASN A 61 4.15 9.09 3.19
N VAL A 62 4.82 8.28 2.36
CA VAL A 62 4.23 7.03 1.84
C VAL A 62 3.97 6.08 3.00
N GLY A 63 4.95 5.90 3.89
CA GLY A 63 4.76 5.09 5.09
C GLY A 63 3.61 5.58 5.97
N GLY A 64 3.47 6.88 6.19
CA GLY A 64 2.38 7.47 6.99
C GLY A 64 0.99 7.25 6.39
N GLU A 65 0.84 7.35 5.07
CA GLU A 65 -0.41 7.02 4.38
C GLU A 65 -0.75 5.52 4.52
N LEU A 66 0.23 4.62 4.38
CA LEU A 66 0.01 3.18 4.56
C LEU A 66 -0.41 2.83 6.00
N ALA A 67 0.16 3.49 7.02
CA ALA A 67 -0.30 3.37 8.41
C ALA A 67 -1.76 3.82 8.55
N SER A 68 -2.13 4.92 7.90
CA SER A 68 -3.51 5.40 7.91
C SER A 68 -4.48 4.37 7.30
N TYR A 69 -4.10 3.71 6.21
CA TYR A 69 -4.87 2.59 5.66
C TYR A 69 -4.96 1.40 6.62
N ALA A 70 -3.85 1.00 7.25
CA ALA A 70 -3.84 -0.10 8.22
C ALA A 70 -4.79 0.16 9.41
N MET A 71 -4.77 1.38 9.95
CA MET A 71 -5.68 1.80 11.01
C MET A 71 -7.14 1.77 10.53
N ASN A 72 -7.39 2.26 9.33
CA ASN A 72 -8.70 2.23 8.69
C ASN A 72 -9.25 0.82 8.49
N TYR A 73 -8.41 -0.15 8.11
CA TYR A 73 -8.80 -1.56 8.08
C TYR A 73 -9.13 -2.08 9.49
N SER A 74 -8.28 -1.79 10.47
CA SER A 74 -8.46 -2.26 11.85
C SER A 74 -9.76 -1.75 12.48
N LEU A 75 -10.09 -0.47 12.27
CA LEU A 75 -11.35 0.13 12.70
C LEU A 75 -12.55 -0.59 12.05
N ARG A 76 -12.51 -0.80 10.73
CA ARG A 76 -13.60 -1.47 10.01
C ARG A 76 -13.79 -2.93 10.43
N ILE A 77 -12.71 -3.65 10.77
CA ILE A 77 -12.82 -4.99 11.36
C ILE A 77 -13.48 -4.90 12.74
N ALA A 78 -13.05 -3.98 13.61
CA ALA A 78 -13.62 -3.81 14.95
C ALA A 78 -15.10 -3.38 14.90
N GLU A 79 -15.49 -2.61 13.89
CA GLU A 79 -16.84 -2.11 13.63
C GLU A 79 -17.78 -3.12 12.95
N THR A 80 -17.39 -4.39 12.77
CA THR A 80 -18.20 -5.44 12.12
C THR A 80 -19.57 -5.72 12.76
N HIS A 81 -19.98 -4.94 13.76
CA HIS A 81 -21.35 -4.89 14.29
C HIS A 81 -22.27 -3.86 13.59
N CYS A 82 -21.77 -3.06 12.63
CA CYS A 82 -22.55 -2.04 11.92
C CYS A 82 -22.58 -2.23 10.38
N GLY A 83 -23.06 -3.39 9.93
CA GLY A 83 -24.05 -3.47 8.84
C GLY A 83 -23.68 -3.11 7.39
N LYS A 84 -22.46 -2.69 7.03
CA LYS A 84 -22.11 -2.40 5.62
C LYS A 84 -20.90 -3.21 5.12
N ARG A 85 -21.19 -4.35 4.46
CA ARG A 85 -20.21 -5.21 3.77
C ARG A 85 -19.35 -4.45 2.73
N ASP A 86 -19.87 -3.38 2.13
CA ASP A 86 -19.21 -2.68 1.01
C ASP A 86 -18.04 -1.79 1.42
N VAL A 87 -17.88 -1.51 2.72
CA VAL A 87 -16.92 -0.53 3.24
C VAL A 87 -15.46 -1.00 3.13
N LEU A 88 -15.20 -2.31 3.22
CA LEU A 88 -13.85 -2.88 3.04
C LEU A 88 -13.45 -2.92 1.56
N THR A 89 -14.41 -3.15 0.67
CA THR A 89 -14.19 -3.08 -0.78
C THR A 89 -13.80 -1.65 -1.19
N GLU A 90 -14.57 -0.66 -0.77
CA GLU A 90 -14.27 0.75 -1.07
C GLU A 90 -12.90 1.19 -0.53
N LEU A 91 -12.56 0.75 0.69
CA LEU A 91 -11.23 1.03 1.26
C LEU A 91 -10.12 0.38 0.41
N THR A 92 -10.34 -0.85 -0.05
CA THR A 92 -9.36 -1.57 -0.88
C THR A 92 -9.17 -0.88 -2.24
N ASP A 93 -10.24 -0.40 -2.85
CA ASP A 93 -10.15 0.33 -4.11
C ASP A 93 -9.41 1.66 -3.94
N LYS A 94 -9.65 2.39 -2.83
CA LYS A 94 -8.88 3.61 -2.51
C LYS A 94 -7.39 3.32 -2.31
N LEU A 95 -7.05 2.24 -1.61
CA LEU A 95 -5.67 1.82 -1.42
C LEU A 95 -4.99 1.48 -2.75
N GLU A 96 -5.69 0.76 -3.64
CA GLU A 96 -5.18 0.41 -4.97
C GLU A 96 -4.85 1.66 -5.79
N HIS A 97 -5.78 2.62 -5.86
CA HIS A 97 -5.56 3.89 -6.55
C HIS A 97 -4.38 4.68 -5.96
N TYR A 98 -4.25 4.69 -4.63
CA TYR A 98 -3.13 5.33 -3.96
C TYR A 98 -1.79 4.69 -4.36
N ILE A 99 -1.70 3.35 -4.33
CA ILE A 99 -0.48 2.63 -4.71
C ILE A 99 -0.13 2.88 -6.17
N GLU A 100 -1.11 2.87 -7.08
CA GLU A 100 -0.88 3.21 -8.48
C GLU A 100 -0.33 4.62 -8.66
N TRP A 101 -0.88 5.59 -7.92
CA TRP A 101 -0.39 6.96 -7.92
C TRP A 101 1.08 7.04 -7.46
N VAL A 102 1.44 6.35 -6.39
CA VAL A 102 2.84 6.27 -5.91
C VAL A 102 3.75 5.69 -6.98
N ILE A 103 3.35 4.58 -7.63
CA ILE A 103 4.13 3.94 -8.70
C ILE A 103 4.36 4.91 -9.87
N ARG A 104 3.32 5.62 -10.31
CA ARG A 104 3.42 6.61 -11.40
C ARG A 104 4.38 7.74 -11.02
N ALA A 105 4.27 8.27 -9.79
CA ALA A 105 5.14 9.33 -9.30
C ALA A 105 6.62 8.91 -9.27
N GLN A 106 6.94 7.65 -9.00
CA GLN A 106 8.32 7.15 -9.06
C GLN A 106 8.85 7.06 -10.51
N ARG A 107 8.01 6.63 -11.47
CA ARG A 107 8.41 6.55 -12.88
C ARG A 107 8.76 7.93 -13.46
N THR A 108 7.97 8.95 -13.13
CA THR A 108 8.25 10.33 -13.57
C THR A 108 9.57 10.83 -13.01
N LYS A 109 9.89 10.53 -11.74
CA LYS A 109 11.16 10.95 -11.13
C LYS A 109 12.37 10.26 -11.77
N GLN A 110 12.30 8.97 -12.09
CA GLN A 110 13.38 8.23 -12.76
C GLN A 110 13.64 8.71 -14.20
N SER A 111 12.59 9.10 -14.92
CA SER A 111 12.71 9.64 -16.28
C SER A 111 13.51 10.96 -16.31
N VAL A 112 13.28 11.83 -15.32
CA VAL A 112 13.96 13.14 -15.23
C VAL A 112 15.43 12.99 -14.88
N THR A 113 15.80 12.07 -13.98
CA THR A 113 17.22 11.82 -13.66
C THR A 113 17.99 11.19 -14.81
N ALA A 114 17.35 10.34 -15.61
CA ALA A 114 17.97 9.76 -16.81
C ALA A 114 18.30 10.84 -17.87
N SER A 115 17.46 11.88 -18.01
CA SER A 115 17.73 12.99 -18.93
C SER A 115 18.83 13.94 -18.45
N GLN A 116 19.05 14.08 -17.14
CA GLN A 116 20.11 14.93 -16.58
C GLN A 116 21.50 14.27 -16.60
N ALA A 117 21.58 12.94 -16.67
CA ALA A 117 22.86 12.22 -16.75
C ALA A 117 23.48 12.19 -18.17
N VAL A 118 22.80 12.77 -19.17
CA VAL A 118 23.21 12.78 -20.60
C VAL A 118 23.56 14.20 -21.08
N GLN A 119 23.74 15.15 -20.17
CA GLN A 119 24.26 16.51 -20.46
C GLN A 119 25.58 16.74 -19.75
#